data_AF-A0A1I2ITB2-F1
#
_entry.id   AF-A0A1I2ITB2-F1
#
_cell.length_a   1.000
_cell.length_b   1.000
_cell.length_c   1.000
_cell.angle_alpha   90.00
_cell.angle_beta   90.00
_cell.angle_gamma   90.00
#
_symmetry.space_group_name_H-M   'P 1'
#
loop_
_entity.id
_entity.type
_entity.pdbx_description
1 polymer ?
#
loop_
_entity_poly.entity_id
_entity_poly.type
_entity_poly.pdbx_seq_one_letter_code
_entity_poly.pdbx_strand_id
1 'polypeptide(L)'
;MKQHIINRIARWKEEYRFCCSDGSYKFVLDRGFMVFDGQGASVRMICSMQDISQRKQEEEWSRLLESVVINATDAVLICTGNVEGSGQAIIYVNEAFTRMSGYHKNELLGASPRISQGPETDRDEIRKLSAAIANKIPCEIEVINYTKQGKEYWVSQSNAPIADESGKVTHWISIQRDITQNKMHLREIEEQNKKFKEIAWIQSHLVRAPLARVMGLVDLLKNFEPGDDKEELLLHLENSAKELDAIIINIADKTPSHDS
;
A
#
# COMPACT_ATOMS: atom_id res chain seq x y z
N MET A 1 -32.90 38.48 12.19
CA MET A 1 -33.38 39.85 11.87
C MET A 1 -34.41 40.43 12.86
N LYS A 2 -35.61 39.86 13.07
CA LYS A 2 -36.61 40.42 14.02
C LYS A 2 -36.10 40.57 15.47
N GLN A 3 -35.31 39.63 15.97
CA GLN A 3 -34.70 39.69 17.32
C GLN A 3 -33.67 40.83 17.46
N HIS A 4 -32.93 41.17 16.41
CA HIS A 4 -31.85 42.17 16.46
C HIS A 4 -32.38 43.61 16.52
N ILE A 5 -33.51 43.85 15.85
CA ILE A 5 -34.26 45.12 15.90
C ILE A 5 -34.83 45.36 17.30
N ILE A 6 -35.34 44.31 17.95
CA ILE A 6 -35.88 44.38 19.32
C ILE A 6 -34.77 44.60 20.36
N ASN A 7 -33.60 44.00 20.16
CA ASN A 7 -32.49 44.04 21.12
C ASN A 7 -31.54 45.24 20.95
N ARG A 8 -31.86 46.21 20.08
CA ARG A 8 -31.00 47.38 19.77
C ARG A 8 -29.55 46.99 19.40
N ILE A 9 -29.36 45.87 18.70
CA ILE A 9 -28.03 45.39 18.33
C ILE A 9 -27.50 46.26 17.19
N ALA A 10 -26.58 47.18 17.51
CA ALA A 10 -26.09 48.18 16.54
C ALA A 10 -25.35 47.56 15.35
N ARG A 11 -24.78 46.35 15.48
CA ARG A 11 -24.05 45.63 14.44
C ARG A 11 -24.35 44.14 14.50
N TRP A 12 -24.64 43.52 13.36
CA TRP A 12 -24.71 42.06 13.28
C TRP A 12 -23.98 41.53 12.06
N LYS A 13 -23.63 40.24 12.13
CA LYS A 13 -22.96 39.47 11.10
C LYS A 13 -23.60 38.09 11.07
N GLU A 14 -24.19 37.69 9.94
CA GLU A 14 -24.83 36.37 9.78
C GLU A 14 -24.42 35.72 8.44
N GLU A 15 -24.24 34.40 8.47
CA GLU A 15 -24.02 33.58 7.27
C GLU A 15 -25.24 32.70 7.02
N TYR A 16 -25.82 32.75 5.83
CA TYR A 16 -27.01 31.97 5.49
C TYR A 16 -27.07 31.63 4.00
N ARG A 17 -27.95 30.70 3.64
CA ARG A 17 -28.25 30.40 2.23
C ARG A 17 -29.29 31.39 1.70
N PHE A 18 -28.95 32.07 0.62
CA PHE A 18 -29.80 32.98 -0.11
C PHE A 18 -30.28 32.32 -1.40
N CYS A 19 -31.59 32.34 -1.65
CA CYS A 19 -32.18 31.83 -2.89
C CYS A 19 -32.15 32.92 -3.97
N CYS A 20 -31.45 32.68 -5.06
CA CYS A 20 -31.36 33.55 -6.21
C CYS A 20 -32.65 33.49 -7.07
N SER A 21 -32.82 34.46 -7.97
CA SER A 21 -34.01 34.56 -8.83
C SER A 21 -34.19 33.39 -9.78
N ASP A 22 -33.11 32.67 -10.09
CA ASP A 22 -33.08 31.46 -10.92
C ASP A 22 -33.35 30.18 -10.11
N GLY A 23 -33.61 30.28 -8.81
CA GLY A 23 -33.84 29.15 -7.91
C GLY A 23 -32.56 28.51 -7.35
N SER A 24 -31.36 28.98 -7.76
CA SER A 24 -30.10 28.53 -7.18
C SER A 24 -29.89 29.09 -5.77
N TYR A 25 -29.02 28.46 -4.98
CA TYR A 25 -28.65 28.96 -3.65
C TYR A 25 -27.20 29.41 -3.62
N LYS A 26 -26.97 30.54 -2.93
CA LYS A 26 -25.65 31.06 -2.60
C LYS A 26 -25.48 31.16 -1.10
N PHE A 27 -24.28 30.92 -0.60
CA PHE A 27 -23.96 31.31 0.77
C PHE A 27 -23.64 32.80 0.79
N VAL A 28 -24.33 33.55 1.64
CA VAL A 28 -24.15 35.00 1.78
C VAL A 28 -23.70 35.30 3.20
N LEU A 29 -22.66 36.12 3.30
CA LEU A 29 -22.28 36.82 4.52
C LEU A 29 -22.95 38.19 4.51
N ASP A 30 -23.92 38.38 5.40
CA ASP A 30 -24.59 39.65 5.58
C ASP A 30 -23.99 40.38 6.79
N ARG A 31 -23.68 41.65 6.61
CA ARG A 31 -23.23 42.55 7.68
C ARG A 31 -24.13 43.76 7.69
N GLY A 32 -24.70 44.04 8.85
CA GLY A 32 -25.60 45.15 9.00
C GLY A 32 -25.26 46.05 10.17
N PHE A 33 -25.55 47.34 9.99
CA PHE A 33 -25.42 48.39 10.98
C PHE A 33 -26.72 49.18 11.07
N MET A 34 -27.22 49.39 12.29
CA MET A 34 -28.35 50.27 12.56
C MET A 34 -27.86 51.66 12.97
N VAL A 35 -28.35 52.68 12.27
CA VAL A 35 -28.19 54.09 12.60
C VAL A 35 -29.39 54.50 13.46
N PHE A 36 -29.11 55.13 14.60
CA PHE A 36 -30.13 55.65 15.52
C PHE A 36 -30.08 57.18 15.56
N ASP A 37 -31.21 57.83 15.82
CA ASP A 37 -31.27 59.28 16.06
C ASP A 37 -30.87 59.66 17.50
N GLY A 38 -30.88 60.96 17.80
CA GLY A 38 -30.54 61.49 19.13
C GLY A 38 -31.54 61.12 20.24
N GLN A 39 -32.70 60.55 19.90
CA GLN A 39 -33.68 60.02 20.86
C GLN A 39 -33.58 58.48 21.00
N GLY A 40 -32.63 57.86 20.30
CA GLY A 40 -32.39 56.42 20.33
C GLY A 40 -33.34 55.59 19.47
N ALA A 41 -34.12 56.22 18.58
CA ALA A 41 -34.96 55.52 17.62
C ALA A 41 -34.14 55.11 16.39
N SER A 42 -34.35 53.90 15.86
CA SER A 42 -33.65 53.41 14.67
C SER A 42 -34.17 54.14 13.42
N VAL A 43 -33.29 54.86 12.73
CA VAL A 43 -33.66 55.67 11.55
C VAL A 43 -33.20 55.07 10.24
N ARG A 44 -32.13 54.27 10.25
CA ARG A 44 -31.62 53.65 9.02
C ARG A 44 -30.92 52.33 9.32
N MET A 45 -30.98 51.44 8.34
CA MET A 45 -30.23 50.21 8.33
C MET A 45 -29.31 50.20 7.10
N ILE A 46 -28.03 49.96 7.31
CA ILE A 46 -27.01 49.82 6.25
C ILE A 46 -26.58 48.36 6.25
N CYS A 47 -26.73 47.67 5.13
CA CYS A 47 -26.33 46.27 4.98
C CYS A 47 -25.40 46.09 3.79
N SER A 48 -24.49 45.14 3.91
CA SER A 48 -23.68 44.63 2.80
C SER A 48 -23.81 43.11 2.76
N MET A 49 -24.20 42.59 1.60
CA MET A 49 -24.25 41.17 1.31
C MET A 49 -23.04 40.79 0.47
N GLN A 50 -22.25 39.84 0.97
CA GLN A 50 -21.10 39.28 0.26
C GLN A 50 -21.39 37.82 -0.07
N ASP A 51 -21.31 37.44 -1.35
CA ASP A 51 -21.30 36.02 -1.75
C ASP A 51 -20.02 35.36 -1.20
N ILE A 52 -20.19 34.30 -0.41
CA ILE A 52 -19.11 33.52 0.20
C ILE A 52 -19.15 32.06 -0.25
N SER A 53 -19.89 31.75 -1.34
CA SER A 53 -20.08 30.38 -1.82
C SER A 53 -18.74 29.72 -2.18
N GLN A 54 -17.85 30.42 -2.89
CA GLN A 54 -16.52 29.91 -3.24
C GLN A 54 -15.69 29.59 -1.98
N ARG A 55 -15.65 30.51 -1.01
CA ARG A 55 -14.91 30.30 0.25
C ARG A 55 -15.41 29.06 0.99
N LYS A 56 -16.73 28.85 1.07
CA LYS A 56 -17.33 27.67 1.69
C LYS A 56 -16.96 26.38 0.95
N GLN A 57 -16.95 26.41 -0.39
CA GLN A 57 -16.54 25.26 -1.20
C GLN A 57 -15.06 24.93 -1.01
N GLU A 58 -14.17 25.92 -0.96
CA GLU A 58 -12.73 25.74 -0.68
C GLU A 58 -12.49 25.18 0.73
N GLU A 59 -13.22 25.69 1.75
CA GLU A 59 -13.20 25.16 3.12
C GLU A 59 -13.65 23.69 3.17
N GLU A 60 -14.75 23.34 2.49
CA GLU A 60 -15.30 21.99 2.46
C GLU A 60 -14.39 21.02 1.70
N TRP A 61 -13.86 21.45 0.56
CA TRP A 61 -12.88 20.69 -0.21
C TRP A 61 -11.60 20.42 0.59
N SER A 62 -11.11 21.43 1.32
CA SER A 62 -9.92 21.27 2.18
C SER A 62 -10.17 20.24 3.28
N ARG A 63 -11.34 20.27 3.93
CA ARG A 63 -11.73 19.26 4.93
C ARG A 63 -11.82 17.86 4.34
N LEU A 64 -12.35 17.74 3.11
CA LEU A 64 -12.42 16.45 2.43
C LEU A 64 -11.02 15.88 2.18
N LEU A 65 -10.10 16.69 1.64
CA LEU A 65 -8.71 16.29 1.42
C LEU A 65 -8.00 15.91 2.72
N GLU A 66 -8.19 16.68 3.80
CA GLU A 66 -7.66 16.36 5.12
C GLU A 66 -8.20 15.00 5.62
N SER A 67 -9.50 14.76 5.45
CA SER A 67 -10.14 13.50 5.80
C SER A 67 -9.58 12.31 5.02
N VAL A 68 -9.21 12.48 3.75
CA VAL A 68 -8.58 11.42 2.95
C VAL A 68 -7.26 10.98 3.58
N VAL A 69 -6.42 11.93 4.02
CA VAL A 69 -5.12 11.61 4.62
C VAL A 69 -5.30 10.98 6.02
N ILE A 70 -6.26 11.47 6.81
CA ILE A 70 -6.56 10.96 8.15
C ILE A 70 -7.07 9.52 8.09
N ASN A 71 -7.99 9.22 7.17
CA ASN A 71 -8.66 7.93 7.06
C ASN A 71 -7.95 6.96 6.10
N ALA A 72 -6.83 7.35 5.50
CA ALA A 72 -6.03 6.46 4.67
C ALA A 72 -5.58 5.23 5.46
N THR A 73 -5.67 4.07 4.83
CA THR A 73 -5.15 2.81 5.38
C THR A 73 -3.63 2.76 5.34
N ASP A 74 -3.05 3.33 4.28
CA ASP A 74 -1.60 3.46 4.13
C ASP A 74 -1.07 4.55 5.06
N ALA A 75 0.12 4.30 5.59
CA ALA A 75 0.81 5.22 6.47
C ALA A 75 1.34 6.41 5.66
N VAL A 76 1.06 7.62 6.11
CA VAL A 76 1.51 8.86 5.46
C VAL A 76 2.39 9.64 6.41
N LEU A 77 3.52 10.10 5.89
CA LEU A 77 4.53 10.88 6.59
C LEU A 77 4.96 12.05 5.70
N ILE A 78 5.07 13.25 6.27
CA ILE A 78 5.61 14.42 5.59
C ILE A 78 6.84 14.90 6.33
N CYS A 79 7.91 15.13 5.58
CA CYS A 79 9.18 15.61 6.06
C CYS A 79 9.53 16.97 5.48
N THR A 80 10.44 17.69 6.14
CA THR A 80 11.04 18.91 5.61
C THR A 80 11.79 18.67 4.29
N GLY A 81 11.77 19.66 3.40
CA GLY A 81 12.49 19.65 2.11
C GLY A 81 13.97 19.96 2.24
N ASN A 82 14.37 20.73 3.25
CA ASN A 82 15.77 21.08 3.49
C ASN A 82 16.53 19.90 4.11
N VAL A 83 17.66 19.57 3.48
CA VAL A 83 18.61 18.53 3.93
C VAL A 83 19.82 19.15 4.65
N GLU A 84 19.85 20.48 4.84
CA GLU A 84 20.95 21.14 5.56
C GLU A 84 20.93 20.80 7.06
N GLY A 85 22.06 20.38 7.62
CA GLY A 85 22.19 20.02 9.03
C GLY A 85 21.85 18.56 9.33
N SER A 86 20.96 18.30 10.28
CA SER A 86 20.61 16.97 10.80
C SER A 86 19.81 16.06 9.84
N GLY A 87 19.63 16.49 8.59
CA GLY A 87 18.79 15.84 7.60
C GLY A 87 17.31 16.19 7.72
N GLN A 88 16.46 15.41 7.05
CA GLN A 88 15.01 15.63 7.06
C GLN A 88 14.40 15.41 8.44
N ALA A 89 13.42 16.24 8.81
CA ALA A 89 12.64 16.11 10.02
C ALA A 89 11.16 15.87 9.69
N ILE A 90 10.52 14.99 10.43
CA ILE A 90 9.10 14.68 10.29
C ILE A 90 8.28 15.86 10.82
N ILE A 91 7.35 16.37 10.02
CA ILE A 91 6.44 17.45 10.42
C ILE A 91 4.98 17.01 10.50
N TYR A 92 4.65 15.87 9.91
CA TYR A 92 3.32 15.28 9.94
C TYR A 92 3.38 13.78 9.80
N VAL A 93 2.49 13.10 10.50
CA VAL A 93 2.15 11.69 10.33
C VAL A 93 0.66 11.51 10.50
N ASN A 94 0.07 10.60 9.74
CA ASN A 94 -1.30 10.16 9.97
C ASN A 94 -1.36 9.05 11.05
N GLU A 95 -2.58 8.65 11.42
CA GLU A 95 -2.75 7.59 12.42
C GLU A 95 -2.30 6.22 11.93
N ALA A 96 -2.40 5.94 10.63
CA ALA A 96 -1.94 4.68 10.07
C ALA A 96 -0.43 4.47 10.28
N PHE A 97 0.38 5.53 10.12
CA PHE A 97 1.81 5.47 10.44
C PHE A 97 2.06 5.17 11.92
N THR A 98 1.30 5.79 12.81
CA THR A 98 1.39 5.56 14.27
C THR A 98 1.07 4.10 14.61
N ARG A 99 -0.01 3.55 14.03
CA ARG A 99 -0.40 2.14 14.23
C ARG A 99 0.62 1.16 13.66
N MET A 100 1.14 1.43 12.46
CA MET A 100 2.12 0.57 11.78
C MET A 100 3.47 0.56 12.51
N SER A 101 3.99 1.72 12.88
CA SER A 101 5.32 1.86 13.47
C SER A 101 5.36 1.66 14.99
N GLY A 102 4.22 1.82 15.68
CA GLY A 102 4.11 1.76 17.14
C GLY A 102 4.69 2.97 17.88
N TYR A 103 5.12 4.01 17.16
CA TYR A 103 5.53 5.28 17.75
C TYR A 103 4.34 6.21 17.92
N HIS A 104 4.33 7.00 19.00
CA HIS A 104 3.35 8.06 19.17
C HIS A 104 3.73 9.31 18.36
N LYS A 105 2.72 10.07 17.92
CA LYS A 105 2.91 11.29 17.12
C LYS A 105 3.90 12.28 17.74
N ASN A 106 3.86 12.48 19.06
CA ASN A 106 4.76 13.38 19.77
C ASN A 106 6.24 12.94 19.76
N GLU A 107 6.51 11.65 19.56
CA GLU A 107 7.86 11.10 19.44
C GLU A 107 8.38 11.21 17.99
N LEU A 108 7.45 11.26 17.03
CA LEU A 108 7.77 11.32 15.60
C LEU A 108 8.01 12.75 15.14
N LEU A 109 7.22 13.73 15.61
CA LEU A 109 7.37 15.13 15.18
C LEU A 109 8.75 15.67 15.55
N GLY A 110 9.47 16.19 14.55
CA GLY A 110 10.84 16.69 14.65
C GLY A 110 11.92 15.61 14.57
N ALA A 111 11.57 14.32 14.68
CA ALA A 111 12.52 13.22 14.55
C ALA A 111 12.93 12.99 13.09
N SER A 112 14.05 12.30 12.90
CA SER A 112 14.47 11.84 11.57
C SER A 112 13.60 10.66 11.12
N PRO A 113 13.18 10.59 9.83
CA PRO A 113 12.47 9.43 9.30
C PRO A 113 13.31 8.14 9.34
N ARG A 114 14.62 8.25 9.60
CA ARG A 114 15.52 7.11 9.80
C ARG A 114 15.31 6.38 11.13
N ILE A 115 14.47 6.88 12.03
CA ILE A 115 14.16 6.25 13.32
C ILE A 115 13.66 4.81 13.19
N SER A 116 13.00 4.48 12.08
CA SER A 116 12.48 3.13 11.80
C SER A 116 13.48 2.21 11.10
N GLN A 117 14.71 2.67 10.79
CA GLN A 117 15.73 1.83 10.16
C GLN A 117 16.51 1.04 11.21
N GLY A 118 17.01 -0.14 10.84
CA GLY A 118 17.80 -1.00 11.71
C GLY A 118 18.81 -1.86 10.94
N PRO A 119 19.30 -2.95 11.55
CA PRO A 119 20.38 -3.77 11.00
C PRO A 119 20.09 -4.36 9.61
N GLU A 120 18.90 -4.92 9.42
CA GLU A 120 18.49 -5.60 8.17
C GLU A 120 17.87 -4.64 7.14
N THR A 121 17.86 -3.33 7.41
CA THR A 121 17.42 -2.34 6.43
C THR A 121 18.41 -2.29 5.27
N ASP A 122 17.94 -2.65 4.07
CA ASP A 122 18.74 -2.70 2.85
C ASP A 122 19.40 -1.33 2.54
N ARG A 123 20.73 -1.30 2.58
CA ARG A 123 21.52 -0.09 2.37
C ARG A 123 21.48 0.41 0.94
N ASP A 124 21.22 -0.46 -0.04
CA ASP A 124 21.21 -0.13 -1.45
C ASP A 124 19.93 0.63 -1.79
N GLU A 125 18.80 0.17 -1.25
CA GLU A 125 17.52 0.88 -1.33
C GLU A 125 17.56 2.23 -0.57
N ILE A 126 18.23 2.31 0.58
CA ILE A 126 18.44 3.60 1.26
C ILE A 126 19.34 4.55 0.46
N ARG A 127 20.37 4.03 -0.23
CA ARG A 127 21.20 4.83 -1.15
C ARG A 127 20.38 5.33 -2.33
N LYS A 128 19.52 4.50 -2.92
CA LYS A 128 18.58 4.87 -3.98
C LYS A 128 17.64 6.00 -3.53
N LEU A 129 17.04 5.88 -2.36
CA LEU A 129 16.22 6.95 -1.77
C LEU A 129 17.02 8.24 -1.54
N SER A 130 18.24 8.14 -1.00
CA SER A 130 19.10 9.30 -0.75
C SER A 130 19.48 10.01 -2.05
N ALA A 131 19.76 9.26 -3.12
CA ALA A 131 20.02 9.81 -4.44
C ALA A 131 18.77 10.47 -5.05
N ALA A 132 17.59 9.87 -4.88
CA ALA A 132 16.34 10.47 -5.33
C ALA A 132 16.05 11.79 -4.62
N ILE A 133 16.31 11.85 -3.31
CA ILE A 133 16.17 13.09 -2.51
C ILE A 133 17.12 14.17 -3.02
N ALA A 134 18.40 13.84 -3.24
CA ALA A 134 19.40 14.79 -3.75
C ALA A 134 19.03 15.33 -5.15
N ASN A 135 18.48 14.46 -6.00
CA ASN A 135 18.08 14.81 -7.37
C ASN A 135 16.65 15.37 -7.46
N LYS A 136 15.91 15.45 -6.36
CA LYS A 136 14.53 15.97 -6.29
C LYS A 136 13.57 15.22 -7.23
N ILE A 137 13.71 13.89 -7.30
CA ILE A 137 12.85 13.03 -8.12
C ILE A 137 12.05 12.06 -7.24
N PRO A 138 10.84 11.65 -7.66
CA PRO A 138 10.09 10.59 -6.98
C PRO A 138 10.86 9.26 -6.99
N CYS A 139 10.66 8.45 -5.95
CA CYS A 139 11.26 7.12 -5.85
C CYS A 139 10.42 6.18 -5.00
N GLU A 140 10.41 4.91 -5.41
CA GLU A 140 9.82 3.80 -4.66
C GLU A 140 10.92 2.88 -4.16
N ILE A 141 10.83 2.46 -2.89
CA ILE A 141 11.74 1.48 -2.29
C ILE A 141 10.96 0.47 -1.44
N GLU A 142 11.51 -0.73 -1.32
CA GLU A 142 11.02 -1.76 -0.40
C GLU A 142 12.13 -2.12 0.59
N VAL A 143 11.89 -1.94 1.89
CA VAL A 143 12.90 -2.16 2.92
C VAL A 143 12.30 -2.77 4.18
N ILE A 144 13.16 -3.36 5.01
CA ILE A 144 12.80 -3.74 6.37
C ILE A 144 12.92 -2.50 7.27
N ASN A 145 11.83 -2.22 7.99
CA ASN A 145 11.78 -1.25 9.07
C ASN A 145 11.52 -1.96 10.41
N TYR A 146 11.73 -1.20 11.48
CA TYR A 146 11.60 -1.64 12.86
C TYR A 146 10.54 -0.78 13.55
N THR A 147 9.64 -1.45 14.25
CA THR A 147 8.69 -0.78 15.15
C THR A 147 9.42 -0.21 16.36
N LYS A 148 8.74 0.61 17.16
CA LYS A 148 9.28 1.10 18.45
C LYS A 148 9.77 -0.02 19.38
N GLN A 149 9.18 -1.20 19.31
CA GLN A 149 9.56 -2.37 20.12
C GLN A 149 10.67 -3.22 19.47
N GLY A 150 11.19 -2.81 18.30
CA GLY A 150 12.22 -3.52 17.57
C GLY A 150 11.70 -4.68 16.70
N LYS A 151 10.39 -4.85 16.54
CA LYS A 151 9.84 -5.85 15.61
C LYS A 151 10.07 -5.41 14.16
N GLU A 152 10.60 -6.32 13.35
CA GLU A 152 10.80 -6.16 11.91
C GLU A 152 9.48 -6.25 11.13
N TYR A 153 9.37 -5.41 10.10
CA TYR A 153 8.31 -5.48 9.10
C TYR A 153 8.82 -4.95 7.75
N TRP A 154 8.35 -5.56 6.66
CA TRP A 154 8.60 -5.08 5.32
C TRP A 154 7.68 -3.91 5.00
N VAL A 155 8.26 -2.82 4.52
CA VAL A 155 7.52 -1.64 4.06
C VAL A 155 7.83 -1.35 2.60
N SER A 156 6.78 -1.22 1.79
CA SER A 156 6.85 -0.57 0.48
C SER A 156 6.56 0.90 0.68
N GLN A 157 7.43 1.78 0.17
CA GLN A 157 7.28 3.22 0.34
C GLN A 157 7.45 3.97 -0.98
N SER A 158 6.51 4.86 -1.27
CA SER A 158 6.55 5.80 -2.38
C SER A 158 6.85 7.20 -1.84
N ASN A 159 7.93 7.78 -2.32
CA ASN A 159 8.47 9.06 -1.83
C ASN A 159 8.44 10.08 -2.96
N ALA A 160 7.87 11.26 -2.71
CA ALA A 160 7.77 12.32 -3.71
C ALA A 160 8.10 13.70 -3.11
N PRO A 161 8.82 14.57 -3.86
CA PRO A 161 9.05 15.94 -3.45
C PRO A 161 7.79 16.79 -3.67
N ILE A 162 7.56 17.74 -2.75
CA ILE A 162 6.56 18.79 -2.90
C ILE A 162 7.31 20.11 -3.09
N ALA A 163 7.09 20.76 -4.23
CA ALA A 163 7.70 22.03 -4.57
C ALA A 163 6.72 23.20 -4.41
N ASP A 164 7.24 24.38 -4.09
CA ASP A 164 6.49 25.62 -4.18
C ASP A 164 6.37 26.14 -5.63
N GLU A 165 5.69 27.27 -5.80
CA GLU A 165 5.50 27.93 -7.10
C GLU A 165 6.83 28.32 -7.80
N SER A 166 7.93 28.43 -7.05
CA SER A 166 9.27 28.73 -7.58
C SER A 166 10.04 27.47 -8.02
N GLY A 167 9.46 26.27 -7.82
CA GLY A 167 10.12 25.00 -8.09
C GLY A 167 11.09 24.56 -6.98
N LYS A 168 11.11 25.25 -5.83
CA LYS A 168 11.92 24.86 -4.68
C LYS A 168 11.18 23.78 -3.90
N VAL A 169 11.85 22.65 -3.64
CA VAL A 169 11.30 21.58 -2.80
C VAL A 169 11.17 22.08 -1.36
N THR A 170 9.93 22.16 -0.87
CA THR A 170 9.62 22.59 0.49
C THR A 170 9.44 21.41 1.44
N HIS A 171 8.93 20.29 0.93
CA HIS A 171 8.60 19.10 1.71
C HIS A 171 8.82 17.81 0.90
N TRP A 172 8.82 16.69 1.60
CA TRP A 172 8.72 15.36 1.02
C TRP A 172 7.54 14.63 1.62
N ILE A 173 6.76 13.95 0.79
CA ILE A 173 5.73 13.03 1.23
C ILE A 173 6.22 11.59 1.04
N SER A 174 5.96 10.74 2.03
CA SER A 174 6.18 9.31 2.01
C SER A 174 4.85 8.62 2.29
N ILE A 175 4.43 7.75 1.36
CA ILE A 175 3.28 6.87 1.52
C ILE A 175 3.82 5.47 1.70
N GLN A 176 3.43 4.79 2.77
CA GLN A 176 4.05 3.57 3.23
C GLN A 176 2.99 2.49 3.46
N ARG A 177 3.26 1.28 2.96
CA ARG A 177 2.41 0.11 3.13
C ARG A 177 3.22 -1.02 3.74
N ASP A 178 2.70 -1.59 4.83
CA ASP A 178 3.22 -2.86 5.37
C ASP A 178 2.89 -3.99 4.38
N ILE A 179 3.93 -4.60 3.83
CA ILE A 179 3.84 -5.71 2.88
C ILE A 179 4.39 -7.01 3.47
N THR A 180 4.56 -7.08 4.79
CA THR A 180 5.13 -8.24 5.49
C THR A 180 4.36 -9.51 5.19
N GLN A 181 3.03 -9.47 5.32
CA GLN A 181 2.18 -10.64 5.06
C GLN A 181 2.27 -11.08 3.60
N ASN A 182 2.33 -10.13 2.66
CA ASN A 182 2.48 -10.43 1.23
C ASN A 182 3.81 -11.13 0.95
N LYS A 183 4.91 -10.65 1.54
CA LYS A 183 6.24 -11.27 1.42
C LYS A 183 6.27 -12.66 2.05
N MET A 184 5.62 -12.86 3.20
CA MET A 184 5.52 -14.18 3.85
C MET A 184 4.76 -15.18 2.98
N HIS A 185 3.57 -14.82 2.47
CA HIS A 185 2.80 -15.69 1.59
C HIS A 185 3.55 -16.03 0.30
N LEU A 186 4.25 -15.06 -0.31
CA LEU A 186 5.05 -15.31 -1.50
C LEU A 186 6.17 -16.33 -1.23
N ARG A 187 6.87 -16.20 -0.10
CA ARG A 187 7.91 -17.15 0.30
C ARG A 187 7.34 -18.55 0.56
N GLU A 188 6.20 -18.65 1.22
CA GLU A 188 5.53 -19.95 1.47
C GLU A 188 5.18 -20.64 0.15
N ILE A 189 4.62 -19.90 -0.82
CA ILE A 189 4.30 -20.41 -2.15
C ILE A 189 5.56 -20.85 -2.88
N GLU A 190 6.64 -20.06 -2.82
CA GLU A 190 7.92 -20.40 -3.43
C GLU A 190 8.53 -21.67 -2.84
N GLU A 191 8.50 -21.83 -1.52
CA GLU A 191 8.96 -23.03 -0.84
C GLU A 191 8.13 -24.26 -1.21
N GLN A 192 6.81 -24.13 -1.26
CA GLN A 192 5.92 -25.19 -1.73
C GLN A 192 6.23 -25.57 -3.18
N ASN A 193 6.38 -24.59 -4.06
CA ASN A 193 6.74 -24.81 -5.46
C ASN A 193 8.09 -25.51 -5.62
N LYS A 194 9.09 -25.17 -4.80
CA LYS A 194 10.39 -25.85 -4.79
C LYS A 194 10.22 -27.32 -4.40
N LYS A 195 9.50 -27.60 -3.31
CA LYS A 195 9.20 -28.97 -2.86
C LYS A 195 8.45 -29.78 -3.94
N PHE A 196 7.45 -29.17 -4.58
CA PHE A 196 6.72 -29.82 -5.68
C PHE A 196 7.63 -30.15 -6.87
N LYS A 197 8.54 -29.25 -7.27
CA LYS A 197 9.52 -29.51 -8.34
C LYS A 197 10.46 -30.65 -8.00
N GLU A 198 10.96 -30.71 -6.76
CA GLU A 198 11.82 -31.81 -6.30
C GLU A 198 11.09 -33.16 -6.34
N ILE A 199 9.85 -33.22 -5.85
CA ILE A 199 9.02 -34.42 -5.92
C ILE A 199 8.81 -34.83 -7.38
N ALA A 200 8.38 -33.91 -8.25
CA ALA A 200 8.14 -34.21 -9.66
C ALA A 200 9.41 -34.74 -10.37
N TRP A 201 10.59 -34.18 -10.05
CA TRP A 201 11.86 -34.64 -10.58
C TRP A 201 12.19 -36.08 -10.13
N ILE A 202 12.04 -36.39 -8.84
CA ILE A 202 12.26 -37.74 -8.30
C ILE A 202 11.30 -38.74 -8.95
N GLN A 203 10.01 -38.42 -9.05
CA GLN A 203 9.02 -39.32 -9.65
C GLN A 203 9.30 -39.59 -11.13
N SER A 204 9.73 -38.56 -11.88
CA SER A 204 10.17 -38.73 -13.27
C SER A 204 11.34 -39.70 -13.38
N HIS A 205 12.32 -39.61 -12.46
CA HIS A 205 13.47 -40.50 -12.44
C HIS A 205 13.08 -41.95 -12.15
N LEU A 206 12.20 -42.16 -11.15
CA LEU A 206 11.70 -43.49 -10.77
C LEU A 206 10.91 -44.17 -11.89
N VAL A 207 10.09 -43.41 -12.63
CA VAL A 207 9.31 -43.94 -13.78
C VAL A 207 10.21 -44.24 -14.98
N ARG A 208 11.23 -43.41 -15.23
CA ARG A 208 12.10 -43.54 -16.41
C ARG A 208 12.93 -44.82 -16.42
N ALA A 209 13.41 -45.27 -15.25
CA ALA A 209 14.25 -46.46 -15.15
C ALA A 209 13.58 -47.76 -15.63
N PRO A 210 12.41 -48.18 -15.10
CA PRO A 210 11.72 -49.38 -15.58
C PRO A 210 11.18 -49.20 -17.00
N LEU A 211 10.75 -47.99 -17.39
CA LEU A 211 10.33 -47.72 -18.77
C LEU A 211 11.48 -47.94 -19.78
N ALA A 212 12.68 -47.46 -19.47
CA ALA A 212 13.86 -47.69 -20.30
C ALA A 212 14.20 -49.18 -20.40
N ARG A 213 14.06 -49.95 -19.31
CA ARG A 213 14.20 -51.41 -19.33
C ARG A 213 13.17 -52.09 -20.22
N VAL A 214 11.89 -51.74 -20.08
CA VAL A 214 10.80 -52.26 -20.94
C VAL A 214 11.10 -51.98 -22.40
N MET A 215 11.47 -50.74 -22.74
CA MET A 215 11.81 -50.37 -24.13
C MET A 215 12.99 -51.17 -24.67
N GLY A 216 14.05 -51.35 -23.88
CA GLY A 216 15.22 -52.16 -24.29
C GLY A 216 14.87 -53.63 -24.53
N LEU A 217 14.06 -54.23 -23.65
CA LEU A 217 13.60 -55.61 -23.79
C LEU A 217 12.68 -55.80 -25.00
N VAL A 218 11.80 -54.83 -25.29
CA VAL A 218 10.97 -54.84 -26.51
C VAL A 218 11.84 -54.79 -27.78
N ASP A 219 12.90 -53.99 -27.79
CA ASP A 219 13.81 -53.92 -28.94
C ASP A 219 14.61 -55.22 -29.13
N LEU A 220 15.06 -55.87 -28.05
CA LEU A 220 15.67 -57.20 -28.11
C LEU A 220 14.69 -58.25 -28.67
N LEU A 221 13.44 -58.25 -28.20
CA LEU A 221 12.39 -59.15 -28.71
C LEU A 221 12.06 -58.92 -30.19
N LYS A 222 12.21 -57.70 -30.71
CA LYS A 222 12.03 -57.39 -32.14
C LYS A 222 13.19 -57.89 -32.99
N ASN A 223 14.41 -57.91 -32.45
CA ASN A 223 15.64 -58.28 -33.14
C ASN A 223 16.13 -59.68 -32.72
N PHE A 224 15.19 -60.61 -32.54
CA PHE A 224 15.41 -61.92 -31.96
C PHE A 224 16.37 -62.80 -32.80
N GLU A 225 17.42 -63.37 -32.20
CA GLU A 225 18.37 -64.25 -32.87
C GLU A 225 18.17 -65.75 -32.49
N PRO A 226 18.54 -66.72 -33.35
CA PRO A 226 18.46 -68.14 -33.04
C PRO A 226 19.44 -68.52 -31.91
N GLY A 227 18.95 -68.63 -30.68
CA GLY A 227 19.74 -68.94 -29.48
C GLY A 227 19.33 -68.13 -28.25
N ASP A 228 18.57 -67.05 -28.45
CA ASP A 228 18.05 -66.22 -27.36
C ASP A 228 16.97 -66.96 -26.56
N ASP A 229 17.00 -66.80 -25.23
CA ASP A 229 15.94 -67.30 -24.36
C ASP A 229 14.76 -66.32 -24.34
N LYS A 230 13.76 -66.64 -25.16
CA LYS A 230 12.54 -65.83 -25.29
C LYS A 230 11.74 -65.78 -23.99
N GLU A 231 11.73 -66.87 -23.22
CA GLU A 231 10.97 -66.94 -21.97
C GLU A 231 11.62 -66.04 -20.92
N GLU A 232 12.95 -66.02 -20.84
CA GLU A 232 13.70 -65.11 -19.96
C GLU A 232 13.43 -63.63 -20.28
N LEU A 233 13.47 -63.25 -21.57
CA LEU A 233 13.18 -61.87 -21.99
C LEU A 233 11.74 -61.43 -21.67
N LEU A 234 10.75 -62.32 -21.89
CA LEU A 234 9.35 -62.05 -21.56
C LEU A 234 9.14 -61.92 -20.04
N LEU A 235 9.81 -62.76 -19.25
CA LEU A 235 9.75 -62.69 -17.79
C LEU A 235 10.32 -61.36 -17.26
N HIS A 236 11.46 -60.90 -17.78
CA HIS A 236 12.03 -59.61 -17.41
C HIS A 236 11.16 -58.42 -17.85
N LEU A 237 10.48 -58.54 -19.00
CA LEU A 237 9.53 -57.54 -19.48
C LEU A 237 8.34 -57.43 -18.53
N GLU A 238 7.74 -58.55 -18.16
CA GLU A 238 6.61 -58.62 -17.23
C GLU A 238 7.00 -58.05 -15.86
N ASN A 239 8.16 -58.42 -15.33
CA ASN A 239 8.66 -57.89 -14.07
C ASN A 239 8.89 -56.37 -14.12
N SER A 240 9.48 -55.85 -15.20
CA SER A 240 9.70 -54.40 -15.35
C SER A 240 8.38 -53.62 -15.52
N ALA A 241 7.38 -54.21 -16.19
CA ALA A 241 6.06 -53.63 -16.33
C ALA A 241 5.30 -53.60 -14.98
N LYS A 242 5.36 -54.68 -14.19
CA LYS A 242 4.79 -54.73 -12.84
C LYS A 242 5.45 -53.72 -11.89
N GLU A 243 6.77 -53.57 -11.97
CA GLU A 243 7.50 -52.58 -11.18
C GLU A 243 7.10 -51.14 -11.54
N LEU A 244 6.97 -50.84 -12.85
CA LEU A 244 6.49 -49.53 -13.31
C LEU A 244 5.06 -49.24 -12.83
N ASP A 245 4.16 -50.22 -12.94
CA ASP A 245 2.77 -50.10 -12.47
C ASP A 245 2.71 -49.84 -10.96
N ALA A 246 3.50 -50.59 -10.17
CA ALA A 246 3.59 -50.40 -8.72
C ALA A 246 4.11 -48.98 -8.35
N ILE A 247 5.06 -48.44 -9.11
CA ILE A 247 5.54 -47.07 -8.93
C ILE A 247 4.43 -46.06 -9.25
N ILE A 248 3.71 -46.23 -10.36
CA ILE A 248 2.61 -45.34 -10.77
C ILE A 248 1.48 -45.34 -9.73
N ILE A 249 1.07 -46.51 -9.23
CA ILE A 249 0.04 -46.62 -8.18
C ILE A 249 0.47 -45.86 -6.92
N ASN A 250 1.73 -46.04 -6.48
CA ASN A 250 2.26 -45.35 -5.30
C ASN A 250 2.27 -43.81 -5.47
N ILE A 251 2.53 -43.33 -6.69
CA ILE A 251 2.47 -41.89 -7.03
C ILE A 251 1.03 -41.38 -6.96
N ALA A 252 0.09 -42.12 -7.54
CA ALA A 252 -1.31 -41.75 -7.58
C ALA A 252 -1.92 -41.69 -6.17
N ASP A 253 -1.65 -42.69 -5.32
CA ASP A 253 -2.16 -42.75 -3.93
C ASP A 253 -1.63 -41.61 -3.05
N LYS A 254 -0.44 -41.08 -3.35
CA LYS A 254 0.18 -39.97 -2.60
C LYS A 254 -0.23 -38.58 -3.11
N THR A 255 -0.95 -38.51 -4.22
CA THR A 255 -1.47 -37.25 -4.74
C THR A 255 -2.85 -37.05 -4.11
N PRO A 256 -3.05 -36.10 -3.19
CA PRO A 256 -4.36 -35.89 -2.58
C PRO A 256 -5.38 -35.58 -3.68
N SER A 257 -6.50 -36.31 -3.70
CA SER A 257 -7.65 -35.99 -4.53
C SER A 257 -8.14 -34.60 -4.12
N HIS A 258 -8.04 -33.65 -5.03
CA HIS A 258 -8.75 -32.38 -4.92
C HIS A 258 -10.25 -32.67 -5.12
N ASP A 259 -10.91 -33.14 -4.06
CA ASP A 259 -12.35 -33.04 -3.97
C ASP A 259 -12.72 -31.59 -3.64
N SER A 260 -13.38 -31.01 -4.65
CA SER A 260 -13.85 -29.63 -4.81
C SER A 260 -14.66 -29.07 -3.63
#